data_AF-A0A355DZK4-F1
#
_entry.id   AF-A0A355DZK4-F1
#
_cell.length_a   1.000
_cell.length_b   1.000
_cell.length_c   1.000
_cell.angle_alpha   90.00
_cell.angle_beta   90.00
_cell.angle_gamma   90.00
#
_symmetry.space_group_name_H-M   'P 1'
#
loop_
_entity.id
_entity.type
_entity.pdbx_description
1 polymer ?
#
loop_
_entity_poly.entity_id
_entity_poly.type
_entity_poly.pdbx_seq_one_letter_code
_entity_poly.pdbx_strand_id
1 'polypeptide(L)'
;MLRPAFIRVGAAAALLAAAWWTGAALTRSRALVAPLAGQNLWQRVTEAQQRKDPRAALRHLRELLRHDPDDPVYLTAQAQAYTELGDWEAVARVGERLLETSPFPDLACAHVTQAYSMMELQREALAAFERCMRLDPDNPEGILHFAQSLEHWGRFDEAETLYARLARSPSMTGAAEGLARLRSRRREKARGKSR
;
A
#
# COMPACT_ATOMS: atom_id res chain seq x y z
N MET A 1 -3.81 74.54 -21.48
CA MET A 1 -3.84 74.28 -22.93
C MET A 1 -2.68 73.31 -23.20
N LEU A 2 -2.77 72.10 -23.77
CA LEU A 2 -3.79 71.32 -24.47
C LEU A 2 -3.33 69.84 -24.39
N ARG A 3 -4.22 68.99 -23.85
CA ARG A 3 -4.53 67.56 -24.08
C ARG A 3 -3.45 66.45 -24.32
N PRO A 4 -3.63 65.26 -23.72
CA PRO A 4 -2.86 64.05 -24.01
C PRO A 4 -3.35 63.34 -25.28
N ALA A 5 -2.44 62.87 -26.12
CA ALA A 5 -2.74 62.05 -27.28
C ALA A 5 -2.92 60.57 -26.87
N PHE A 6 -4.17 60.18 -26.65
CA PHE A 6 -4.60 58.79 -26.67
C PHE A 6 -4.46 58.25 -28.10
N ILE A 7 -3.47 57.37 -28.34
CA ILE A 7 -3.48 56.53 -29.53
C ILE A 7 -4.53 55.45 -29.29
N ARG A 8 -5.67 55.59 -29.98
CA ARG A 8 -6.71 54.57 -30.12
C ARG A 8 -6.11 53.35 -30.81
N VAL A 9 -5.71 52.33 -30.04
CA VAL A 9 -5.52 50.98 -30.57
C VAL A 9 -6.91 50.43 -30.84
N GLY A 10 -7.27 50.39 -32.13
CA GLY A 10 -8.56 49.92 -32.62
C GLY A 10 -8.81 48.45 -32.27
N ALA A 11 -10.09 48.12 -32.09
CA ALA A 11 -10.65 46.83 -31.69
C ALA A 11 -10.26 45.61 -32.55
N ALA A 12 -9.40 45.76 -33.56
CA ALA A 12 -8.83 44.66 -34.34
C ALA A 12 -7.69 43.92 -33.62
N ALA A 13 -6.97 44.57 -32.68
CA ALA A 13 -5.97 43.88 -31.86
C ALA A 13 -6.59 43.01 -30.75
N ALA A 14 -7.83 43.32 -30.34
CA ALA A 14 -8.55 42.55 -29.32
C ALA A 14 -9.10 41.21 -29.84
N LEU A 15 -9.39 41.10 -31.15
CA LEU A 15 -9.92 39.86 -31.73
C LEU A 15 -8.81 38.83 -32.06
N LEU A 16 -7.57 39.25 -32.25
CA LEU A 16 -6.43 38.33 -32.34
C LEU A 16 -5.90 37.89 -30.96
N ALA A 17 -6.06 38.72 -29.92
CA ALA A 17 -5.81 38.30 -28.53
C ALA A 17 -6.89 37.32 -28.01
N ALA A 18 -8.14 37.47 -28.45
CA ALA A 18 -9.23 36.57 -28.07
C ALA A 18 -9.19 35.21 -28.80
N ALA A 19 -8.64 35.15 -30.03
CA ALA A 19 -8.49 33.90 -30.78
C ALA A 19 -7.22 33.09 -30.45
N TRP A 20 -6.22 33.70 -29.80
CA TRP A 20 -5.19 32.95 -29.06
C TRP A 20 -5.69 32.40 -27.73
N TRP A 21 -6.87 32.87 -27.28
CA TRP A 21 -7.56 32.42 -26.08
C TRP A 21 -8.67 31.39 -26.35
N THR A 22 -9.06 31.15 -27.60
CA THR A 22 -10.08 30.14 -27.94
C THR A 22 -9.65 29.30 -29.15
N GLY A 23 -9.12 28.09 -28.87
CA GLY A 23 -9.33 26.97 -29.80
C GLY A 23 -8.14 26.10 -30.21
N ALA A 24 -6.89 26.45 -29.89
CA ALA A 24 -5.74 25.63 -30.37
C ALA A 24 -4.67 25.28 -29.33
N ALA A 25 -4.82 25.68 -28.06
CA ALA A 25 -3.88 25.33 -26.98
C ALA A 25 -4.44 24.30 -25.96
N LEU A 26 -5.68 23.82 -26.15
CA LEU A 26 -6.28 22.82 -25.25
C LEU A 26 -5.80 21.38 -25.50
N THR A 27 -4.89 21.18 -26.45
CA THR A 27 -4.13 19.94 -26.61
C THR A 27 -2.72 20.08 -26.04
N ARG A 28 -2.59 20.21 -24.70
CA ARG A 28 -1.46 19.75 -23.86
C ARG A 28 -1.42 20.48 -22.51
N SER A 29 -2.36 20.15 -21.62
CA SER A 29 -2.05 20.16 -20.19
C SER A 29 -2.75 19.00 -19.50
N ARG A 30 -2.48 17.79 -19.99
CA ARG A 30 -2.74 16.55 -19.22
C ARG A 30 -2.06 16.60 -17.84
N ALA A 31 -1.02 17.44 -17.69
CA ALA A 31 -0.30 17.72 -16.46
C ALA A 31 -1.05 18.56 -15.42
N LEU A 32 -2.11 19.31 -15.77
CA LEU A 32 -2.88 20.12 -14.80
C LEU A 32 -4.23 19.51 -14.42
N VAL A 33 -4.78 18.63 -15.28
CA VAL A 33 -6.00 17.86 -14.95
C VAL A 33 -5.66 16.59 -14.15
N ALA A 34 -4.52 15.95 -14.42
CA ALA A 34 -4.09 14.74 -13.72
C ALA A 34 -3.93 14.88 -12.20
N PRO A 35 -3.38 15.99 -11.64
CA PRO A 35 -3.25 16.13 -10.19
C PRO A 35 -4.60 16.25 -9.48
N LEU A 36 -5.58 16.94 -10.06
CA LEU A 36 -6.90 17.12 -9.46
C LEU A 36 -7.82 15.91 -9.65
N ALA A 37 -7.74 15.24 -10.81
CA ALA A 37 -8.44 13.98 -11.05
C ALA A 37 -7.90 12.87 -10.13
N GLY A 38 -6.57 12.77 -9.97
CA GLY A 38 -5.93 11.87 -9.02
C GLY A 38 -6.32 12.16 -7.57
N GLN A 39 -6.38 13.43 -7.16
CA GLN A 39 -6.82 13.82 -5.82
C GLN A 39 -8.29 13.46 -5.53
N ASN A 40 -9.21 13.66 -6.47
CA ASN A 40 -10.62 13.26 -6.30
C ASN A 40 -10.76 11.73 -6.26
N LEU A 41 -10.03 11.00 -7.09
CA LEU A 41 -10.04 9.55 -7.08
C LEU A 41 -9.43 8.97 -5.81
N TRP A 42 -8.33 9.54 -5.32
CA TRP A 42 -7.74 9.14 -4.04
C TRP A 42 -8.69 9.42 -2.87
N GLN A 43 -9.36 10.57 -2.84
CA GLN A 43 -10.41 10.83 -1.85
C GLN A 43 -11.49 9.74 -1.88
N ARG A 44 -11.98 9.34 -3.06
CA ARG A 44 -12.96 8.24 -3.17
C ARG A 44 -12.42 6.89 -2.71
N VAL A 45 -11.14 6.60 -2.92
CA VAL A 45 -10.48 5.41 -2.34
C VAL A 45 -10.53 5.48 -0.82
N THR A 46 -10.11 6.59 -0.23
CA THR A 46 -10.09 6.74 1.23
C THR A 46 -11.48 6.68 1.84
N GLU A 47 -12.49 7.27 1.20
CA GLU A 47 -13.89 7.15 1.63
C GLU A 47 -14.40 5.70 1.53
N ALA A 48 -14.05 4.99 0.45
CA ALA A 48 -14.41 3.59 0.30
C ALA A 48 -13.77 2.73 1.40
N GLN A 49 -12.50 2.99 1.75
CA GLN A 49 -11.81 2.33 2.87
C GLN A 49 -12.50 2.64 4.21
N GLN A 50 -12.87 3.88 4.46
CA GLN A 50 -13.63 4.26 5.67
C GLN A 50 -14.99 3.54 5.75
N ARG A 51 -15.65 3.37 4.60
CA ARG A 51 -16.90 2.59 4.49
C ARG A 51 -16.69 1.08 4.52
N LYS A 52 -15.44 0.60 4.58
CA LYS A 52 -15.07 -0.83 4.46
C LYS A 52 -15.65 -1.48 3.20
N ASP A 53 -15.64 -0.74 2.10
CA ASP A 53 -16.03 -1.22 0.77
C ASP A 53 -14.78 -1.42 -0.10
N PRO A 54 -14.09 -2.56 0.03
CA PRO A 54 -12.88 -2.84 -0.75
C PRO A 54 -13.15 -2.92 -2.25
N ARG A 55 -14.38 -3.28 -2.67
CA ARG A 55 -14.75 -3.34 -4.09
C ARG A 55 -14.82 -1.94 -4.69
N ALA A 56 -15.39 -0.97 -3.96
CA ALA A 56 -15.37 0.42 -4.38
C ALA A 56 -13.96 1.00 -4.43
N ALA A 57 -13.13 0.71 -3.41
CA ALA A 57 -11.73 1.12 -3.40
C ALA A 57 -11.00 0.60 -4.65
N LEU A 58 -11.14 -0.68 -4.98
CA LEU A 58 -10.51 -1.29 -6.16
C LEU A 58 -10.96 -0.68 -7.49
N ARG A 59 -12.23 -0.25 -7.62
CA ARG A 59 -12.68 0.45 -8.84
C ARG A 59 -11.93 1.77 -9.04
N HIS A 60 -11.79 2.56 -7.98
CA HIS A 60 -11.11 3.85 -8.05
C HIS A 60 -9.59 3.68 -8.19
N LEU A 61 -9.00 2.71 -7.48
CA LEU A 61 -7.58 2.35 -7.61
C LEU A 61 -7.22 1.88 -9.02
N ARG A 62 -8.09 1.10 -9.67
CA ARG A 62 -7.85 0.70 -11.07
C ARG A 62 -7.68 1.90 -11.97
N GLU A 63 -8.45 2.97 -11.76
CA GLU A 63 -8.34 4.18 -12.56
C GLU A 63 -7.04 4.93 -12.28
N LEU A 64 -6.67 5.10 -11.01
CA LEU A 64 -5.40 5.69 -10.60
C LEU A 64 -4.19 4.95 -11.19
N LEU A 65 -4.20 3.61 -11.09
CA LEU A 65 -3.14 2.73 -11.61
C LEU A 65 -3.07 2.67 -13.14
N ARG A 66 -4.05 3.21 -13.89
CA ARG A 66 -3.87 3.40 -15.35
C ARG A 66 -2.97 4.60 -15.65
N HIS A 67 -2.90 5.56 -14.75
CA HIS A 67 -2.14 6.79 -14.91
C HIS A 67 -0.73 6.62 -14.35
N ASP A 68 -0.63 6.12 -13.12
CA ASP A 68 0.64 5.80 -12.46
C ASP A 68 0.63 4.33 -12.04
N PRO A 69 1.04 3.41 -12.94
CA PRO A 69 0.89 1.99 -12.72
C PRO A 69 1.67 1.46 -11.53
N ASP A 70 2.87 1.98 -11.29
CA ASP A 70 3.80 1.48 -10.28
C ASP A 70 3.89 2.40 -9.06
N ASP A 71 2.88 3.27 -8.86
CA ASP A 71 2.81 4.11 -7.67
C ASP A 71 2.68 3.23 -6.42
N PRO A 72 3.63 3.31 -5.47
CA PRO A 72 3.64 2.43 -4.32
C PRO A 72 2.46 2.66 -3.39
N VAL A 73 1.94 3.89 -3.28
CA VAL A 73 0.80 4.20 -2.43
C VAL A 73 -0.46 3.53 -2.98
N TYR A 74 -0.66 3.58 -4.31
CA TYR A 74 -1.81 2.95 -4.95
C TYR A 74 -1.72 1.43 -4.94
N LEU A 75 -0.53 0.86 -5.16
CA LEU A 75 -0.32 -0.58 -5.09
C LEU A 75 -0.50 -1.12 -3.66
N THR A 76 0.01 -0.45 -2.63
CA THR A 76 -0.23 -0.83 -1.23
C THR A 76 -1.72 -0.77 -0.89
N ALA A 77 -2.42 0.30 -1.28
CA ALA A 77 -3.87 0.39 -1.07
C ALA A 77 -4.65 -0.69 -1.83
N GLN A 78 -4.17 -1.10 -3.02
CA GLN A 78 -4.73 -2.19 -3.78
C GLN A 78 -4.50 -3.54 -3.11
N ALA A 79 -3.29 -3.82 -2.62
CA ALA A 79 -2.98 -5.02 -1.86
C ALA A 79 -3.86 -5.11 -0.61
N GLN A 80 -4.01 -4.02 0.15
CA GLN A 80 -4.88 -3.95 1.31
C GLN A 80 -6.35 -4.27 0.95
N ALA A 81 -6.88 -3.69 -0.13
CA ALA A 81 -8.25 -3.97 -0.56
C ALA A 81 -8.45 -5.43 -1.00
N TYR A 82 -7.44 -6.07 -1.60
CA TYR A 82 -7.47 -7.49 -1.89
C TYR A 82 -7.36 -8.37 -0.64
N THR A 83 -6.55 -7.97 0.35
CA THR A 83 -6.48 -8.62 1.67
C THR A 83 -7.85 -8.63 2.34
N GLU A 84 -8.58 -7.52 2.31
CA GLU A 84 -9.94 -7.41 2.87
C GLU A 84 -10.96 -8.31 2.14
N LEU A 85 -10.71 -8.63 0.87
CA LEU A 85 -11.52 -9.55 0.08
C LEU A 85 -11.09 -11.02 0.22
N GLY A 86 -9.95 -11.29 0.86
CA GLY A 86 -9.34 -12.62 0.94
C GLY A 86 -8.82 -13.13 -0.41
N ASP A 87 -8.59 -12.25 -1.38
CA ASP A 87 -8.02 -12.61 -2.69
C ASP A 87 -6.49 -12.64 -2.57
N TRP A 88 -5.98 -13.69 -1.92
CA TRP A 88 -4.56 -13.82 -1.60
C TRP A 88 -3.67 -13.93 -2.84
N GLU A 89 -4.19 -14.49 -3.95
CA GLU A 89 -3.48 -14.50 -5.24
C GLU A 89 -3.27 -13.09 -5.77
N ALA A 90 -4.29 -12.23 -5.67
CA ALA A 90 -4.16 -10.84 -6.06
C ALA A 90 -3.23 -10.06 -5.11
N VAL A 91 -3.27 -10.32 -3.80
CA VAL A 91 -2.32 -9.73 -2.85
C VAL A 91 -0.89 -10.11 -3.20
N ALA A 92 -0.61 -11.39 -3.45
CA ALA A 92 0.72 -11.87 -3.84
C ALA A 92 1.19 -11.18 -5.13
N ARG A 93 0.35 -11.12 -6.18
CA ARG A 93 0.69 -10.47 -7.44
C ARG A 93 1.02 -8.98 -7.28
N VAL A 94 0.23 -8.24 -6.50
CA VAL A 94 0.46 -6.81 -6.26
C VAL A 94 1.69 -6.59 -5.39
N GLY A 95 1.89 -7.43 -4.36
CA GLY A 95 3.06 -7.39 -3.51
C GLY A 95 4.37 -7.72 -4.24
N GLU A 96 4.38 -8.74 -5.11
CA GLU A 96 5.56 -9.05 -5.93
C GLU A 96 5.87 -7.89 -6.89
N ARG A 97 4.85 -7.27 -7.47
CA ARG A 97 5.03 -6.06 -8.28
C ARG A 97 5.65 -4.92 -7.46
N LEU A 98 5.20 -4.68 -6.24
CA LEU A 98 5.81 -3.70 -5.33
C LEU A 98 7.29 -4.03 -5.06
N LEU A 99 7.64 -5.30 -4.82
CA LEU A 99 9.04 -5.70 -4.63
C LEU A 99 9.91 -5.41 -5.85
N GLU A 100 9.36 -5.54 -7.05
CA GLU A 100 10.09 -5.40 -8.31
C GLU A 100 10.21 -3.95 -8.81
N THR A 101 9.15 -3.16 -8.66
CA THR A 101 9.02 -1.86 -9.34
C THR A 101 9.08 -0.66 -8.40
N SER A 102 8.87 -0.86 -7.09
CA SER A 102 8.78 0.24 -6.14
C SER A 102 10.15 0.80 -5.76
N PRO A 103 10.30 2.13 -5.61
CA PRO A 103 11.44 2.72 -4.92
C PRO A 103 11.45 2.40 -3.40
N PHE A 104 10.33 1.91 -2.87
CA PHE A 104 10.13 1.45 -1.48
C PHE A 104 9.61 0.00 -1.48
N PRO A 105 10.46 -0.99 -1.81
CA PRO A 105 10.04 -2.39 -1.97
C PRO A 105 9.69 -3.06 -0.62
N ASP A 106 10.20 -2.54 0.49
CA ASP A 106 9.90 -2.98 1.86
C ASP A 106 8.40 -2.89 2.22
N LEU A 107 7.65 -1.98 1.58
CA LEU A 107 6.19 -1.87 1.73
C LEU A 107 5.44 -3.13 1.29
N ALA A 108 6.04 -3.96 0.43
CA ALA A 108 5.43 -5.20 -0.03
C ALA A 108 5.47 -6.31 1.02
N CYS A 109 6.38 -6.22 2.00
CA CYS A 109 6.84 -7.38 2.76
C CYS A 109 5.77 -8.04 3.62
N ALA A 110 4.93 -7.23 4.26
CA ALA A 110 3.75 -7.70 4.96
C ALA A 110 2.79 -8.43 4.00
N HIS A 111 2.50 -7.81 2.85
CA HIS A 111 1.54 -8.33 1.87
C HIS A 111 1.98 -9.66 1.24
N VAL A 112 3.22 -9.76 0.72
CA VAL A 112 3.68 -11.00 0.06
C VAL A 112 3.79 -12.17 1.04
N THR A 113 4.30 -11.90 2.25
CA THR A 113 4.49 -12.94 3.27
C THR A 113 3.13 -13.45 3.76
N GLN A 114 2.21 -12.53 4.04
CA GLN A 114 0.86 -12.87 4.44
C GLN A 114 0.12 -13.62 3.31
N ALA A 115 0.20 -13.14 2.07
CA ALA A 115 -0.50 -13.76 0.94
C ALA A 115 -0.08 -15.21 0.75
N TYR A 116 1.23 -15.49 0.66
CA TYR A 116 1.72 -16.86 0.52
C TYR A 116 1.40 -17.72 1.74
N SER A 117 1.40 -17.13 2.94
CA SER A 117 0.97 -17.82 4.15
C SER A 117 -0.48 -18.26 4.11
N MET A 118 -1.39 -17.36 3.68
CA MET A 118 -2.82 -17.66 3.59
C MET A 118 -3.16 -18.63 2.46
N MET A 119 -2.26 -18.78 1.49
CA MET A 119 -2.35 -19.77 0.42
C MET A 119 -1.72 -21.13 0.79
N GLU A 120 -1.21 -21.31 2.01
CA GLU A 120 -0.45 -22.49 2.45
C GLU A 120 0.83 -22.76 1.62
N LEU A 121 1.34 -21.73 0.94
CA LEU A 121 2.56 -21.76 0.14
C LEU A 121 3.77 -21.44 1.03
N GLN A 122 4.08 -22.36 1.93
CA GLN A 122 5.09 -22.16 2.97
C GLN A 122 6.49 -21.87 2.40
N ARG A 123 6.86 -22.50 1.29
CA ARG A 123 8.18 -22.31 0.67
C ARG A 123 8.33 -20.91 0.09
N GLU A 124 7.28 -20.43 -0.58
CA GLU A 124 7.19 -19.13 -1.21
C GLU A 124 7.18 -18.03 -0.16
N ALA A 125 6.42 -18.22 0.92
CA ALA A 125 6.39 -17.30 2.06
C ALA A 125 7.75 -17.18 2.76
N LEU A 126 8.48 -18.29 2.93
CA LEU A 126 9.85 -18.28 3.46
C LEU A 126 10.80 -17.50 2.55
N ALA A 127 10.75 -17.76 1.24
CA ALA A 127 11.59 -17.05 0.27
C ALA A 127 11.24 -15.55 0.18
N ALA A 128 9.97 -15.20 0.29
CA ALA A 128 9.52 -13.80 0.37
C ALA A 128 10.02 -13.12 1.64
N PHE A 129 9.89 -13.79 2.80
CA PHE A 129 10.42 -13.27 4.06
C PHE A 129 11.94 -13.07 4.02
N GLU A 130 12.70 -14.02 3.47
CA GLU A 130 14.15 -13.88 3.30
C GLU A 130 14.53 -12.69 2.41
N ARG A 131 13.78 -12.45 1.31
CA ARG A 131 13.96 -11.25 0.49
C ARG A 131 13.70 -9.99 1.30
N CYS A 132 12.61 -9.96 2.05
CA CYS A 132 12.22 -8.84 2.89
C CYS A 132 13.22 -8.52 3.99
N MET A 133 13.75 -9.55 4.64
CA MET A 133 14.80 -9.43 5.66
C MET A 133 16.12 -8.90 5.11
N ARG A 134 16.38 -9.01 3.79
CA ARG A 134 17.53 -8.38 3.15
C ARG A 134 17.29 -6.90 2.82
N LEU A 135 16.04 -6.51 2.58
CA LEU A 135 15.66 -5.13 2.30
C LEU A 135 15.67 -4.29 3.58
N ASP A 136 14.96 -4.77 4.60
CA ASP A 136 14.93 -4.16 5.93
C ASP A 136 14.89 -5.27 6.99
N PRO A 137 16.03 -5.58 7.62
CA PRO A 137 16.11 -6.59 8.65
C PRO A 137 15.29 -6.28 9.90
N ASP A 138 14.95 -5.02 10.14
CA ASP A 138 14.26 -4.54 11.36
C ASP A 138 12.82 -4.11 11.09
N ASN A 139 12.28 -4.35 9.88
CA ASN A 139 10.89 -4.03 9.54
C ASN A 139 9.93 -4.75 10.51
N PRO A 140 9.27 -4.02 11.42
CA PRO A 140 8.50 -4.64 12.49
C PRO A 140 7.24 -5.32 11.98
N GLU A 141 6.63 -4.79 10.92
CA GLU A 141 5.40 -5.32 10.33
C GLU A 141 5.68 -6.62 9.57
N GLY A 142 6.75 -6.65 8.76
CA GLY A 142 7.19 -7.86 8.06
C GLY A 142 7.55 -8.99 9.02
N ILE A 143 8.28 -8.69 10.09
CA ILE A 143 8.62 -9.68 11.13
C ILE A 143 7.36 -10.18 11.86
N LEU A 144 6.40 -9.28 12.15
CA LEU A 144 5.16 -9.65 12.85
C LEU A 144 4.32 -10.61 12.02
N HIS A 145 4.09 -10.30 10.74
CA HIS A 145 3.31 -11.17 9.85
C HIS A 145 3.99 -12.52 9.65
N PHE A 146 5.31 -12.56 9.50
CA PHE A 146 6.01 -13.83 9.37
C PHE A 146 5.95 -14.66 10.66
N ALA A 147 6.04 -14.02 11.84
CA ALA A 147 5.85 -14.72 13.12
C ALA A 147 4.45 -15.34 13.23
N GLN A 148 3.42 -14.64 12.75
CA GLN A 148 2.05 -15.17 12.67
C GLN A 148 1.95 -16.34 11.69
N SER A 149 2.61 -16.27 10.53
CA SER A 149 2.69 -17.37 9.56
C SER A 149 3.38 -18.61 10.16
N LEU A 150 4.48 -18.43 10.87
CA LEU A 150 5.15 -19.51 11.60
C LEU A 150 4.24 -20.14 12.67
N GLU A 151 3.49 -19.33 13.41
CA GLU A 151 2.48 -19.82 14.37
C GLU A 151 1.39 -20.63 13.67
N HIS A 152 0.88 -20.16 12.53
CA HIS A 152 -0.13 -20.82 11.71
C HIS A 152 0.33 -22.22 11.24
N TRP A 153 1.59 -22.34 10.82
CA TRP A 153 2.17 -23.63 10.43
C TRP A 153 2.69 -24.47 11.62
N GLY A 154 2.45 -24.05 12.86
CA GLY A 154 2.87 -24.78 14.05
C GLY A 154 4.36 -24.71 14.40
N ARG A 155 5.13 -23.82 13.76
CA ARG A 155 6.55 -23.54 14.04
C ARG A 155 6.68 -22.58 15.23
N PHE A 156 6.14 -22.99 16.36
CA PHE A 156 5.94 -22.14 17.54
C PHE A 156 7.25 -21.60 18.14
N ASP A 157 8.33 -22.39 18.13
CA ASP A 157 9.62 -21.97 18.72
C ASP A 157 10.27 -20.83 17.92
N GLU A 158 10.14 -20.87 16.59
CA GLU A 158 10.65 -19.83 15.70
C GLU A 158 9.77 -18.58 15.76
N ALA A 159 8.44 -18.76 15.79
CA ALA A 159 7.50 -17.67 16.01
C ALA A 159 7.76 -16.94 17.34
N GLU A 160 8.03 -17.69 18.43
CA GLU A 160 8.36 -17.13 19.74
C GLU A 160 9.62 -16.27 19.68
N THR A 161 10.64 -16.70 18.93
CA THR A 161 11.90 -15.95 18.76
C THR A 161 11.65 -14.60 18.09
N LEU A 162 10.84 -14.57 17.03
CA LEU A 162 10.51 -13.33 16.32
C LEU A 162 9.61 -12.40 17.14
N TYR A 163 8.59 -12.95 17.80
CA TYR A 163 7.75 -12.17 18.72
C TYR A 163 8.57 -11.58 19.87
N ALA A 164 9.50 -12.33 20.44
CA ALA A 164 10.40 -11.84 21.49
C ALA A 164 11.35 -10.74 20.98
N ARG A 165 11.83 -10.86 19.73
CA ARG A 165 12.62 -9.80 19.09
C ARG A 165 11.84 -8.49 19.02
N LEU A 166 10.58 -8.55 18.57
CA LEU A 166 9.70 -7.38 18.41
C LEU A 166 9.21 -6.80 19.75
N ALA A 167 8.94 -7.64 20.75
CA ALA A 167 8.46 -7.21 22.06
C ALA A 167 9.47 -6.38 22.86
N ARG A 168 10.73 -6.27 22.39
CA ARG A 168 11.71 -5.31 22.92
C ARG A 168 11.35 -3.85 22.60
N SER A 169 10.53 -3.63 21.59
CA SER A 169 10.00 -2.31 21.22
C SER A 169 8.59 -2.14 21.79
N PRO A 170 8.35 -1.18 22.72
CA PRO A 170 7.07 -1.02 23.41
C PRO A 170 5.86 -0.72 22.50
N SER A 171 6.09 -0.29 21.26
CA SER A 171 5.05 0.03 20.28
C SER A 171 4.39 -1.19 19.63
N MET A 172 4.98 -2.39 19.75
CA MET A 172 4.52 -3.60 19.04
C MET A 172 3.64 -4.50 19.92
N THR A 173 2.41 -4.05 20.20
CA THR A 173 1.44 -4.80 21.03
C THR A 173 1.12 -6.19 20.46
N GLY A 174 0.95 -6.32 19.14
CA GLY A 174 0.67 -7.60 18.50
C GLY A 174 1.74 -8.68 18.73
N ALA A 175 3.02 -8.26 18.87
CA ALA A 175 4.10 -9.19 19.19
C ALA A 175 4.07 -9.65 20.65
N ALA A 176 3.74 -8.74 21.58
CA ALA A 176 3.58 -9.09 22.99
C ALA A 176 2.40 -10.05 23.20
N GLU A 177 1.29 -9.85 22.49
CA GLU A 177 0.13 -10.74 22.50
C GLU A 177 0.46 -12.13 21.94
N GLY A 178 1.16 -12.18 20.79
CA GLY A 178 1.64 -13.44 20.20
C GLY A 178 2.51 -14.23 21.16
N LEU A 179 3.48 -13.55 21.79
CA LEU A 179 4.36 -14.16 22.79
C LEU A 179 3.58 -14.68 24.02
N ALA A 180 2.62 -13.92 24.52
CA ALA A 180 1.78 -14.32 25.65
C ALA A 180 0.95 -15.56 25.32
N ARG A 181 0.32 -15.63 24.14
CA ARG A 181 -0.43 -16.82 23.69
C ARG A 181 0.44 -18.07 23.66
N LEU A 182 1.62 -17.99 23.04
CA LEU A 182 2.51 -19.14 22.89
C LEU A 182 3.00 -19.67 24.25
N ARG A 183 3.37 -18.76 25.16
CA ARG A 183 3.80 -19.12 26.52
C ARG A 183 2.69 -19.79 27.33
N SER A 184 1.45 -19.32 27.20
CA SER A 184 0.29 -19.94 27.87
C SER A 184 0.05 -21.37 27.38
N ARG A 185 0.05 -21.60 26.04
CA ARG A 185 -0.09 -22.96 25.47
C ARG A 185 0.99 -23.92 25.96
N ARG A 186 2.24 -23.46 26.06
CA ARG A 186 3.36 -24.30 26.53
C ARG A 186 3.19 -24.67 28.01
N ARG A 187 2.73 -23.74 28.86
CA ARG A 187 2.43 -24.01 30.28
C ARG A 187 1.30 -25.03 30.45
N GLU A 188 0.26 -24.96 29.64
CA GLU A 188 -0.86 -25.92 29.67
C GLU A 188 -0.39 -27.33 29.26
N LYS A 189 0.39 -27.45 28.19
CA LYS A 189 0.95 -28.73 27.74
C LYS A 189 1.88 -29.35 28.78
N ALA A 190 2.67 -28.54 29.49
CA ALA A 190 3.52 -29.02 30.58
C ALA A 190 2.71 -29.56 31.76
N ARG A 191 1.62 -28.86 32.16
CA ARG A 191 0.71 -29.31 33.23
C ARG A 191 -0.04 -30.60 32.88
N GLY A 192 -0.41 -30.78 31.62
CA GLY A 192 -1.11 -31.97 31.14
C GLY A 192 -0.24 -33.23 31.05
N LYS A 193 1.09 -33.10 31.02
CA LYS A 193 2.04 -34.22 30.98
C LYS A 193 2.52 -34.69 32.35
N SER A 194 2.18 -33.98 33.43
CA SER A 194 2.55 -34.31 34.81
C SER A 194 1.42 -35.01 35.60
N ARG A 195 0.38 -35.50 34.91
CA ARG A 195 -0.69 -36.34 35.45
C ARG A 195 -0.61 -37.71 34.81
#